data_AF-A0A369NX78-F1
#
_entry.id   AF-A0A369NX78-F1
#
_cell.length_a   1.000
_cell.length_b   1.000
_cell.length_c   1.000
_cell.angle_alpha   90.00
_cell.angle_beta   90.00
_cell.angle_gamma   90.00
#
_symmetry.space_group_name_H-M   'P 1'
#
loop_
_entity.id
_entity.type
_entity.pdbx_description
1 polymer ?
#
loop_
_entity_poly.entity_id
_entity_poly.type
_entity_poly.pdbx_seq_one_letter_code
_entity_poly.pdbx_strand_id
1 'polypeptide(L)'
;MTWNPKLDFVTKKRKVFVLRKGSLMYFDNMVLYYKPTCPFCHKVLAFMEQEDIAMPMRDTLEPGVKDDLIRIAGKGQVPCLIVDGVPMFESDDIIRFLGDLILEREEG
;
A
#
# COMPACT_ATOMS: atom_id res chain seq x y z
N MET A 1 11.49 40.13 3.64
CA MET A 1 11.39 38.90 2.84
C MET A 1 11.68 37.72 3.74
N THR A 2 10.66 36.93 4.08
CA THR A 2 10.77 35.83 5.05
C THR A 2 11.23 34.55 4.37
N TRP A 3 12.45 34.13 4.73
CA TRP A 3 13.05 32.82 4.47
C TRP A 3 12.29 31.74 5.26
N ASN A 4 11.83 30.68 4.59
CA ASN A 4 11.18 29.53 5.22
C ASN A 4 11.98 28.25 4.89
N PRO A 5 12.75 27.68 5.84
CA PRO A 5 13.73 26.62 5.58
C PRO A 5 13.18 25.20 5.77
N LYS A 6 11.89 24.96 5.46
CA LYS A 6 11.23 23.68 5.80
C LYS A 6 10.85 22.78 4.63
N LEU A 7 11.18 23.14 3.39
CA LEU A 7 10.83 22.32 2.23
C LEU A 7 12.00 22.16 1.27
N ASP A 8 13.18 21.91 1.83
CA ASP A 8 14.32 21.47 1.06
C ASP A 8 14.49 19.97 1.22
N PHE A 9 14.44 19.31 0.07
CA PHE A 9 15.38 18.26 -0.29
C PHE A 9 15.03 16.81 0.09
N VAL A 10 14.46 16.16 -0.93
CA VAL A 10 14.67 14.76 -1.35
C VAL A 10 13.75 13.72 -0.71
N THR A 11 12.48 13.79 -1.09
CA THR A 11 11.69 12.57 -1.34
C THR A 11 12.38 11.78 -2.45
N LYS A 12 13.21 10.84 -2.02
CA LYS A 12 13.89 9.85 -2.83
C LYS A 12 12.84 9.20 -3.74
N LYS A 13 12.86 9.52 -5.04
CA LYS A 13 11.98 8.98 -6.09
C LYS A 13 11.89 7.46 -5.95
N ARG A 14 10.87 6.95 -5.24
CA ARG A 14 10.57 5.52 -5.20
C ARG A 14 9.91 5.21 -6.54
N LYS A 15 10.66 4.55 -7.43
CA LYS A 15 10.11 4.04 -8.70
C LYS A 15 9.15 2.89 -8.37
N VAL A 16 7.93 3.24 -8.01
CA VAL A 16 6.82 2.28 -8.01
C VAL A 16 6.50 2.02 -9.49
N PHE A 17 6.68 0.78 -9.94
CA PHE A 17 6.27 0.39 -11.28
C PHE A 17 4.75 0.31 -11.31
N VAL A 18 4.13 1.19 -12.10
CA VAL A 18 2.68 1.26 -12.25
C VAL A 18 2.33 0.89 -13.68
N LEU A 19 1.55 -0.17 -13.84
CA LEU A 19 0.97 -0.54 -15.13
C LEU A 19 -0.38 0.18 -15.28
N ARG A 20 -0.49 1.05 -16.28
CA ARG A 20 -1.71 1.82 -16.55
C ARG A 20 -2.52 1.11 -17.64
N LYS A 21 -3.70 0.58 -17.28
CA LYS A 21 -4.65 0.02 -18.25
C LYS A 21 -5.98 0.75 -18.12
N GLY A 22 -6.08 1.93 -18.74
CA GLY A 22 -7.25 2.81 -18.61
C GLY A 22 -7.21 3.69 -17.35
N SER A 23 -8.28 3.63 -16.54
CA SER A 23 -8.45 4.38 -15.27
C SER A 23 -7.93 3.62 -14.03
N LEU A 24 -7.61 2.32 -14.17
CA LEU A 24 -7.16 1.46 -13.07
C LEU A 24 -5.66 1.66 -12.78
N MET A 25 -5.32 1.90 -11.52
CA MET A 25 -3.93 1.98 -11.05
C MET A 25 -3.46 0.61 -10.56
N TYR A 26 -2.53 -0.03 -11.28
CA TYR A 26 -1.96 -1.31 -10.84
C TYR A 26 -0.58 -1.15 -10.20
N PHE A 27 -0.38 -1.70 -8.99
CA PHE A 27 0.90 -1.66 -8.27
C PHE A 27 1.55 -3.05 -8.17
N ASP A 28 2.50 -3.37 -9.06
CA ASP A 28 3.20 -4.67 -9.06
C ASP A 28 4.20 -4.83 -7.90
N ASN A 29 4.78 -3.72 -7.43
CA ASN A 29 5.82 -3.73 -6.39
C ASN A 29 5.24 -3.83 -4.96
N MET A 30 3.94 -3.99 -4.84
CA MET A 30 3.24 -3.97 -3.57
C MET A 30 2.36 -5.19 -3.44
N VAL A 31 2.31 -5.79 -2.25
CA VAL A 31 1.48 -6.96 -1.98
C VAL A 31 0.67 -6.72 -0.71
N LEU A 32 -0.65 -6.73 -0.83
CA LEU A 32 -1.54 -6.58 0.31
C LEU A 32 -1.93 -7.95 0.87
N TYR A 33 -1.52 -8.21 2.11
CA TYR A 33 -1.99 -9.35 2.88
C TYR A 33 -3.21 -8.94 3.68
N TYR A 34 -4.30 -9.65 3.45
CA TYR A 34 -5.58 -9.37 4.09
C TYR A 34 -6.22 -10.64 4.64
N LYS A 35 -7.31 -10.43 5.38
CA LYS A 35 -8.16 -11.51 5.86
C LYS A 35 -9.61 -11.11 5.62
N PRO A 36 -10.43 -11.92 4.92
CA PRO A 36 -11.81 -11.56 4.58
C PRO A 36 -12.71 -11.44 5.81
N THR A 37 -12.31 -11.98 6.97
CA THR A 37 -13.07 -11.85 8.22
C THR A 37 -12.70 -10.60 9.04
N CYS A 38 -11.77 -9.76 8.57
CA CYS A 38 -11.24 -8.64 9.36
C CYS A 38 -11.86 -7.30 8.92
N PRO A 39 -12.51 -6.54 9.83
CA PRO A 39 -13.16 -5.27 9.47
C PRO A 39 -12.15 -4.21 8.99
N PHE A 40 -10.94 -4.19 9.53
CA PHE A 40 -9.89 -3.25 9.11
C PHE A 40 -9.36 -3.53 7.71
N CYS A 41 -9.33 -4.81 7.29
CA CYS A 41 -8.96 -5.18 5.93
C CYS A 41 -10.01 -4.66 4.94
N HIS A 42 -11.30 -4.81 5.26
CA HIS A 42 -12.39 -4.28 4.42
C HIS A 42 -12.29 -2.77 4.22
N LYS A 43 -11.85 -2.02 5.23
CA LYS A 43 -11.63 -0.57 5.11
C LYS A 43 -10.59 -0.23 4.03
N VAL A 44 -9.46 -0.95 4.02
CA VAL A 44 -8.40 -0.76 3.02
C VAL A 44 -8.87 -1.18 1.62
N LEU A 45 -9.56 -2.33 1.52
CA LEU A 45 -10.10 -2.83 0.25
C LEU A 45 -11.14 -1.88 -0.35
N ALA A 46 -12.03 -1.32 0.49
CA ALA A 46 -13.01 -0.33 0.05
C ALA A 46 -12.31 0.93 -0.49
N PHE A 47 -11.28 1.44 0.19
CA PHE A 47 -10.50 2.57 -0.31
C PHE A 47 -9.85 2.27 -1.66
N MET A 48 -9.27 1.08 -1.82
CA MET A 48 -8.69 0.66 -3.10
C MET A 48 -9.73 0.57 -4.21
N GLU A 49 -10.93 0.05 -3.92
CA GLU A 49 -12.03 -0.02 -4.89
C GLU A 49 -12.55 1.38 -5.27
N GLN A 50 -12.66 2.29 -4.30
CA GLN A 50 -13.10 3.67 -4.53
C GLN A 50 -12.14 4.45 -5.44
N GLU A 51 -10.84 4.19 -5.31
CA GLU A 51 -9.78 4.89 -6.07
C GLU A 51 -9.31 4.08 -7.30
N ASP A 52 -10.03 3.02 -7.69
CA ASP A 52 -9.67 2.13 -8.81
C ASP A 52 -8.21 1.61 -8.71
N ILE A 53 -7.77 1.30 -7.49
CA ILE A 53 -6.47 0.69 -7.21
C ILE A 53 -6.58 -0.83 -7.27
N ALA A 54 -5.71 -1.44 -8.05
CA ALA A 54 -5.48 -2.86 -8.09
C ALA A 54 -4.04 -3.19 -7.71
N MET A 55 -3.85 -4.26 -6.95
CA MET A 55 -2.52 -4.75 -6.61
C MET A 55 -2.59 -6.26 -6.30
N PRO A 56 -1.47 -6.98 -6.31
CA PRO A 56 -1.41 -8.34 -5.79
C PRO A 56 -1.94 -8.40 -4.35
N MET A 57 -3.00 -9.18 -4.13
CA MET A 57 -3.56 -9.41 -2.80
C MET A 57 -3.39 -10.89 -2.41
N ARG A 58 -3.13 -11.15 -1.14
CA ARG A 58 -2.92 -12.49 -0.59
C ARG A 58 -3.81 -12.69 0.63
N ASP A 59 -4.62 -13.74 0.61
CA ASP A 59 -5.48 -14.08 1.74
C ASP A 59 -4.70 -14.93 2.75
N THR A 60 -4.59 -14.42 3.97
CA THR A 60 -3.96 -15.14 5.09
C THR A 60 -4.73 -16.37 5.58
N LEU A 61 -5.96 -16.60 5.10
CA LEU A 61 -6.68 -17.87 5.29
C LEU A 61 -6.15 -18.99 4.38
N GLU A 62 -5.46 -18.66 3.29
CA GLU A 62 -4.86 -19.68 2.44
C GLU A 62 -3.68 -20.36 3.16
N PRO A 63 -3.55 -21.69 3.02
CA PRO A 63 -2.47 -22.43 3.65
C PRO A 63 -1.10 -21.96 3.14
N GLY A 64 -0.19 -21.64 4.06
CA GLY A 64 1.17 -21.17 3.76
C GLY A 64 1.33 -19.66 3.59
N VAL A 65 0.26 -18.92 3.25
CA VAL A 65 0.34 -17.46 3.05
C VAL A 65 0.65 -16.73 4.34
N LYS A 66 0.04 -17.16 5.45
CA LYS A 66 0.30 -16.59 6.77
C LYS A 66 1.75 -16.86 7.23
N ASP A 67 2.27 -18.05 6.96
CA ASP A 67 3.65 -18.41 7.28
C ASP A 67 4.65 -17.58 6.47
N ASP A 68 4.37 -17.35 5.18
CA ASP A 68 5.13 -16.43 4.34
C ASP A 68 5.08 -15.00 4.88
N LEU A 69 3.92 -14.52 5.30
CA LEU A 69 3.78 -13.21 5.92
C LEU A 69 4.63 -13.10 7.19
N ILE A 70 4.58 -14.10 8.08
CA ILE A 70 5.42 -14.12 9.29
C ILE A 70 6.90 -14.16 8.93
N ARG A 71 7.29 -14.89 7.88
CA ARG A 71 8.68 -14.98 7.41
C ARG A 71 9.19 -13.66 6.82
N ILE A 72 8.35 -12.93 6.08
CA ILE A 72 8.70 -11.66 5.43
C ILE A 72 8.63 -10.50 6.43
N ALA A 73 7.51 -10.38 7.15
CA ALA A 73 7.19 -9.25 8.00
C ALA A 73 7.58 -9.45 9.48
N GLY A 74 7.99 -10.67 9.86
CA GLY A 74 8.26 -11.07 11.23
C GLY A 74 6.99 -11.28 12.08
N LYS A 75 5.82 -10.89 11.57
CA LYS A 75 4.54 -10.91 12.28
C LYS A 75 3.39 -11.27 11.35
N GLY A 76 2.45 -12.07 11.83
CA GLY A 76 1.23 -12.44 11.10
C GLY A 76 0.06 -11.50 11.35
N GLN A 77 0.35 -10.20 11.52
CA GLN A 77 -0.66 -9.17 11.77
C GLN A 77 -1.26 -8.71 10.43
N VAL A 78 -2.59 -8.53 10.38
CA VAL A 78 -3.33 -8.06 9.20
C VAL A 78 -4.21 -6.86 9.59
N PRO A 79 -4.46 -5.89 8.68
CA PRO A 79 -3.92 -5.80 7.32
C PRO A 79 -2.41 -5.53 7.31
N CYS A 80 -1.70 -6.09 6.34
CA CYS A 80 -0.28 -5.81 6.13
C CYS A 80 0.00 -5.57 4.66
N LEU A 81 0.55 -4.41 4.34
CA LEU A 81 0.97 -4.06 2.99
C LEU A 81 2.50 -4.19 2.89
N ILE A 82 2.99 -5.02 1.99
CA ILE A 82 4.42 -5.10 1.68
C ILE A 82 4.71 -4.16 0.52
N VAL A 83 5.58 -3.18 0.71
CA VAL A 83 6.01 -2.22 -0.34
C VAL A 83 7.52 -2.36 -0.53
N ASP A 84 7.97 -2.79 -1.72
CA ASP A 84 9.40 -3.01 -2.02
C ASP A 84 10.12 -3.88 -0.96
N GLY A 85 9.41 -4.88 -0.40
CA GLY A 85 9.92 -5.78 0.64
C GLY A 85 9.86 -5.22 2.07
N VAL A 86 9.35 -4.01 2.27
CA VAL A 86 9.13 -3.43 3.60
C VAL A 86 7.69 -3.66 4.05
N PRO A 87 7.46 -4.32 5.20
CA PRO A 87 6.11 -4.50 5.74
C PRO A 87 5.59 -3.21 6.40
N MET A 88 4.36 -2.85 6.05
CA MET A 88 3.57 -1.79 6.65
C MET A 88 2.35 -2.40 7.32
N PHE A 89 2.10 -1.97 8.55
CA PHE A 89 0.95 -2.38 9.34
C PHE A 89 0.05 -1.15 9.55
N GLU A 90 -1.11 -1.37 10.17
CA GLU A 90 -2.16 -0.37 10.42
C GLU A 90 -2.94 0.03 9.15
N SER A 91 -4.27 -0.15 9.21
CA SER A 91 -5.14 0.17 8.07
C SER A 91 -5.12 1.64 7.69
N ASP A 92 -5.02 2.53 8.67
CA ASP A 92 -5.05 3.99 8.43
C ASP A 92 -3.76 4.48 7.77
N ASP A 93 -2.60 3.93 8.18
CA ASP A 93 -1.31 4.24 7.55
C ASP A 93 -1.26 3.73 6.10
N ILE A 94 -1.80 2.53 5.85
CA ILE A 94 -1.92 1.98 4.49
C ILE A 94 -2.79 2.88 3.62
N ILE A 95 -3.98 3.29 4.11
CA ILE A 95 -4.88 4.17 3.36
C ILE A 95 -4.20 5.51 3.07
N ARG A 96 -3.55 6.11 4.07
CA ARG A 96 -2.85 7.37 3.91
C ARG A 96 -1.72 7.26 2.87
N PHE A 97 -0.95 6.17 2.93
CA PHE A 97 0.11 5.90 1.96
C PHE A 97 -0.44 5.76 0.53
N LEU A 98 -1.54 5.03 0.35
CA LEU A 98 -2.20 4.89 -0.96
C LEU A 98 -2.77 6.23 -1.44
N GLY A 99 -3.36 7.03 -0.55
CA GLY A 99 -3.85 8.38 -0.86
C GLY A 99 -2.74 9.33 -1.29
N ASP A 100 -1.61 9.36 -0.57
CA ASP A 100 -0.45 10.17 -0.91
C ASP A 100 0.08 9.79 -2.32
N LEU A 101 0.10 8.50 -2.67
CA LEU A 101 0.48 8.02 -4.00
C LEU A 101 -0.46 8.46 -5.13
N ILE A 102 -1.74 8.68 -4.84
CA ILE A 102 -2.71 9.18 -5.81
C ILE A 102 -2.48 10.69 -6.02
N LEU A 103 -2.36 11.45 -4.93
CA LEU A 103 -2.15 12.91 -4.97
C LEU A 103 -0.87 13.30 -5.70
N GLU A 104 0.23 12.57 -5.47
CA GLU A 104 1.51 12.80 -6.16
C GLU A 104 1.42 12.67 -7.70
N ARG A 105 0.35 12.11 -8.25
CA ARG A 105 0.13 12.00 -9.70
C ARG A 105 -0.67 13.14 -10.31
N GLU A 106 -1.48 13.85 -9.55
CA GLU A 106 -2.27 14.96 -10.09
C GLU A 106 -1.42 16.22 -10.33
N GLU A 107 -0.28 16.33 -9.64
CA GLU A 107 0.65 17.45 -9.76
C GLU A 107 1.78 17.22 -10.79
N GLY A 108 1.75 16.11 -11.54
CA GLY A 108 2.81 15.65 -12.47
C GLY A 108 2.47 15.70 -13.95
#